data_AF-A0AAU2XFH3-F1
#
_entry.id   AF-A0AAU2XFH3-F1
#
_cell.length_a   1.000
_cell.length_b   1.000
_cell.length_c   1.000
_cell.angle_alpha   90.00
_cell.angle_beta   90.00
_cell.angle_gamma   90.00
#
_symmetry.space_group_name_H-M   'P 1'
#
loop_
_entity.id
_entity.type
_entity.pdbx_description
1 polymer ?
#
loop_
_entity_poly.entity_id
_entity_poly.type
_entity_poly.pdbx_seq_one_letter_code
_entity_poly.pdbx_strand_id
1 'polypeptide(L)' 'MSKNYDYEATLKAAKKDGAGVCDDAGAMALFCESGLQLAVGAVSPKLVWIGARKSGWSFEELARRCVQDRRSVESVQWLP' A
#
# COMPACT_ATOMS: atom_id res chain seq x y z
N MET A 1 2.81 9.87 -23.96
CA MET A 1 3.97 9.19 -23.35
C MET A 1 3.47 8.38 -22.16
N SER A 2 3.30 7.08 -22.32
CA SER A 2 2.95 6.20 -21.19
C SER A 2 4.19 6.10 -20.31
N LYS A 3 4.14 6.64 -19.08
CA LYS A 3 5.19 6.41 -18.09
C LYS A 3 5.30 4.89 -17.88
N ASN A 4 6.41 4.29 -18.30
CA ASN A 4 6.79 2.97 -17.82
C ASN A 4 7.12 3.16 -16.34
N TYR A 5 6.15 2.84 -15.48
CA TYR A 5 6.37 2.77 -14.04
C TYR A 5 7.24 1.54 -13.76
N ASP A 6 8.55 1.73 -13.74
CA ASP A 6 9.48 0.72 -13.26
C ASP A 6 9.27 0.59 -11.75
N TYR A 7 8.63 -0.52 -11.36
CA TYR A 7 8.35 -0.86 -9.98
C TYR A 7 9.63 -0.91 -9.15
N GLU A 8 10.72 -1.45 -9.69
CA GLU A 8 11.97 -1.58 -8.93
C GLU A 8 12.63 -0.24 -8.71
N ALA A 9 12.64 0.64 -9.73
CA ALA A 9 13.15 2.00 -9.57
C ALA A 9 12.30 2.79 -8.55
N THR A 10 10.98 2.64 -8.62
CA THR A 10 10.02 3.30 -7.70
C THR A 10 10.23 2.80 -6.27
N LEU A 11 10.34 1.50 -6.07
CA LEU A 11 10.59 0.89 -4.78
C LEU A 11 11.95 1.29 -4.21
N LYS A 12 12.98 1.33 -5.04
CA LYS A 12 14.34 1.73 -4.62
C LYS A 12 14.38 3.19 -4.17
N ALA A 13 13.71 4.09 -4.89
CA ALA A 13 13.55 5.48 -4.48
C ALA A 13 12.76 5.59 -3.17
N ALA A 14 11.63 4.89 -3.06
CA ALA A 14 10.79 4.91 -1.86
C ALA A 14 11.50 4.31 -0.63
N LYS A 15 12.31 3.26 -0.78
CA LYS A 15 13.15 2.70 0.29
C LYS A 15 14.19 3.70 0.80
N LYS A 16 14.68 4.59 -0.07
CA LYS A 16 15.64 5.64 0.30
C LYS A 16 14.97 6.78 1.06
N ASP A 17 13.80 7.22 0.60
CA ASP A 17 13.13 8.41 1.14
C ASP A 17 12.24 8.07 2.36
N GLY A 18 11.75 6.83 2.43
CA GLY A 18 10.86 6.34 3.47
C GLY A 18 9.38 6.62 3.19
N ALA A 19 8.51 5.83 3.83
CA ALA A 19 7.06 5.82 3.57
C ALA A 19 6.34 7.13 3.92
N GLY A 20 6.93 7.96 4.78
CA GLY A 20 6.36 9.26 5.17
C GLY A 20 6.68 10.40 4.20
N VAL A 21 7.56 10.18 3.22
CA VAL A 21 8.08 11.23 2.32
C VAL A 21 7.90 10.87 0.85
N CYS A 22 7.81 9.59 0.50
CA CYS A 22 7.61 9.15 -0.88
C CYS A 22 6.22 9.51 -1.42
N ASP A 23 6.11 9.57 -2.74
CA ASP A 23 4.83 9.77 -3.43
C ASP A 23 3.91 8.55 -3.32
N ASP A 24 2.66 8.67 -3.81
CA ASP A 24 1.66 7.59 -3.69
C ASP A 24 2.12 6.29 -4.37
N ALA A 25 2.88 6.39 -5.47
CA ALA A 25 3.44 5.24 -6.16
C ALA A 25 4.54 4.55 -5.32
N GLY A 26 5.42 5.33 -4.68
CA GLY A 26 6.42 4.83 -3.75
C GLY A 26 5.80 4.21 -2.50
N ALA A 27 4.74 4.82 -1.96
CA ALA A 27 4.02 4.32 -0.80
C ALA A 27 3.31 2.99 -1.11
N MET A 28 2.69 2.88 -2.29
CA MET A 28 2.14 1.61 -2.79
C MET A 28 3.24 0.56 -2.96
N ALA A 29 4.39 0.92 -3.54
CA ALA A 29 5.49 -0.02 -3.74
C ALA A 29 6.04 -0.53 -2.40
N LEU A 30 6.22 0.35 -1.41
CA LEU A 30 6.62 -0.02 -0.05
C LEU A 30 5.57 -0.92 0.62
N PHE A 31 4.28 -0.64 0.44
CA PHE A 31 3.21 -1.48 0.97
C PHE A 31 3.27 -2.89 0.37
N CYS A 32 3.39 -3.01 -0.96
CA CYS A 32 3.51 -4.26 -1.69
C CYS A 32 4.80 -5.04 -1.39
N GLU A 33 5.89 -4.37 -1.02
CA GLU A 33 7.15 -5.02 -0.64
C GLU A 33 7.16 -5.44 0.84
N SER A 34 6.52 -4.65 1.70
CA SER A 34 6.60 -4.86 3.15
C SER A 34 5.88 -6.13 3.62
N GLY A 35 6.32 -6.67 4.75
CA GLY A 35 5.66 -7.81 5.41
C GLY A 35 4.24 -7.50 5.92
N LEU A 36 3.78 -6.24 5.84
CA LEU A 36 2.42 -5.85 6.22
C LEU A 36 1.36 -6.61 5.40
N GLN A 37 1.61 -6.90 4.13
CA GLN A 37 0.72 -7.73 3.32
C GLN A 37 0.55 -9.15 3.87
N LEU A 38 1.65 -9.74 4.38
CA LEU A 38 1.68 -11.09 4.92
C LEU A 38 0.97 -11.14 6.28
N ALA A 39 1.09 -10.07 7.07
CA ALA A 39 0.46 -9.97 8.38
C ALA A 39 -1.08 -9.95 8.32
N VAL A 40 -1.66 -9.56 7.19
CA VAL A 40 -3.12 -9.44 7.03
C VAL A 40 -3.75 -10.49 6.10
N GLY A 41 -2.94 -11.40 5.54
CA GLY A 41 -3.45 -12.47 4.66
C GLY A 41 -4.12 -11.94 3.39
N ALA A 42 -3.76 -10.73 2.94
CA ALA A 42 -4.39 -10.12 1.78
C ALA A 42 -4.03 -10.89 0.51
N VAL A 43 -5.04 -11.28 -0.26
CA VAL A 43 -4.87 -12.00 -1.52
C VAL A 43 -4.29 -11.09 -2.60
N SER A 44 -4.51 -9.77 -2.49
CA SER A 44 -3.89 -8.77 -3.35
C SER A 44 -3.59 -7.46 -2.61
N PRO A 45 -2.31 -7.15 -2.35
CA PRO A 45 -1.89 -5.90 -1.72
C PRO A 45 -2.30 -4.66 -2.53
N LYS A 46 -2.30 -4.78 -3.87
CA LYS A 46 -2.71 -3.69 -4.76
C LYS A 46 -4.19 -3.36 -4.60
N LEU A 47 -5.06 -4.36 -4.45
CA LEU A 47 -6.50 -4.13 -4.22
C LEU A 47 -6.75 -3.50 -2.85
N VAL A 48 -6.05 -3.95 -1.81
CA VAL A 48 -6.09 -3.33 -0.49
C VAL A 48 -5.66 -1.86 -0.57
N TRP A 49 -4.57 -1.55 -1.27
CA TRP A 49 -4.10 -0.18 -1.47
C TRP A 49 -5.17 0.70 -2.11
N ILE A 50 -5.70 0.26 -3.26
CA ILE A 50 -6.71 1.00 -4.02
C ILE A 50 -7.98 1.19 -3.18
N GLY A 51 -8.46 0.15 -2.52
CA GLY A 51 -9.63 0.20 -1.66
C GLY A 51 -9.45 1.13 -0.45
N ALA A 52 -8.25 1.14 0.13
CA ALA A 52 -7.90 2.05 1.22
C ALA A 52 -7.90 3.51 0.74
N ARG A 53 -7.33 3.81 -0.43
CA ARG A 53 -7.38 5.16 -1.03
C ARG A 53 -8.84 5.58 -1.29
N LYS A 54 -9.67 4.69 -1.84
CA LYS A 54 -11.10 4.95 -2.07
C LYS A 54 -11.88 5.18 -0.77
N SER A 55 -11.46 4.53 0.31
CA SER A 55 -11.99 4.73 1.67
C SER A 55 -11.45 5.99 2.37
N GLY A 56 -10.59 6.77 1.69
CA GLY A 56 -9.97 7.98 2.24
C GLY A 56 -8.86 7.71 3.26
N TRP A 57 -8.33 6.49 3.34
CA TRP A 57 -7.26 6.17 4.29
C TRP A 57 -5.91 6.66 3.77
N SER A 58 -5.15 7.31 4.66
CA SER A 58 -3.74 7.62 4.42
C SER A 58 -2.88 6.35 4.47
N PHE A 59 -1.61 6.43 4.06
CA PHE A 59 -0.66 5.31 4.22
C PHE A 59 -0.52 4.91 5.69
N GLU A 60 -0.40 5.89 6.57
CA GLU A 60 -0.27 5.67 8.01
C GLU A 60 -1.50 5.00 8.62
N GLU A 61 -2.70 5.43 8.21
CA GLU A 61 -3.95 4.82 8.69
C GLU A 61 -4.08 3.38 8.18
N LEU A 62 -3.71 3.12 6.91
CA LEU A 62 -3.66 1.75 6.39
C LEU A 62 -2.66 0.89 7.17
N ALA A 63 -1.43 1.39 7.39
CA ALA A 63 -0.41 0.68 8.16
C ALA A 63 -0.86 0.40 9.60
N ARG A 64 -1.52 1.36 10.24
CA ARG A 64 -2.11 1.22 11.58
C ARG A 64 -3.19 0.14 11.59
N ARG A 65 -4.11 0.15 10.63
CA ARG A 65 -5.19 -0.85 10.52
C ARG A 65 -4.69 -2.25 10.21
N CYS A 66 -3.61 -2.39 9.44
CA CYS A 66 -2.96 -3.69 9.25
C CYS A 66 -2.50 -4.34 10.57
N VAL A 67 -2.16 -3.53 11.57
CA VAL A 67 -1.76 -4.02 12.90
C VAL A 67 -2.97 -4.16 13.84
N GLN A 68 -3.89 -3.20 13.82
CA GLN A 68 -4.93 -3.06 14.85
C GLN A 68 -6.31 -3.64 14.45
N ASP A 69 -6.66 -3.61 13.17
CA ASP A 69 -7.99 -4.02 12.68
C ASP A 69 -7.88 -4.66 11.30
N ARG A 70 -7.45 -5.93 11.31
CA ARG A 70 -7.25 -6.72 10.08
C ARG A 70 -8.53 -6.93 9.28
N ARG A 71 -9.70 -6.98 9.93
CA ARG A 71 -10.98 -7.18 9.25
C ARG A 71 -11.34 -5.97 8.39
N SER A 72 -11.06 -4.76 8.88
CA SER A 72 -11.25 -3.56 8.06
C SER A 72 -10.36 -3.58 6.81
N VAL A 73 -9.11 -4.06 6.92
CA VAL A 73 -8.18 -4.18 5.78
C VAL A 73 -8.67 -5.23 4.77
N GLU A 74 -9.19 -6.36 5.26
CA GLU A 74 -9.79 -7.39 4.41
C GLU A 74 -11.05 -6.89 3.69
N SER A 75 -11.81 -5.97 4.30
CA SER A 75 -13.02 -5.42 3.66
C SER A 75 -12.69 -4.49 2.50
N VAL A 76 -11.59 -3.73 2.58
CA VAL A 76 -11.29 -2.71 1.55
C VAL A 76 -10.82 -3.30 0.23
N GLN A 77 -10.22 -4.50 0.20
CA GLN A 77 -9.86 -5.15 -1.09
C GLN A 77 -11.07 -5.46 -1.99
N TRP A 78 -12.29 -5.46 -1.44
CA TRP A 78 -13.52 -5.72 -2.18
C TRP A 78 -14.26 -4.45 -2.62
N LEU A 79 -13.71 -3.27 -2.33
CA LEU A 79 -14.36 -2.01 -2.71
C LEU A 79 -14.22 -1.78 -4.22
N PRO A 80 -15.35 -1.66 -4.95
CA PRO A 80 -15.37 -1.54 -6.41
C PRO A 80 -14.73 -0.26 -6.92
#